data_AF-A0A7X2MZF9-F1
#
_entry.id   AF-A0A7X2MZF9-F1
#
_cell.length_a   1.000
_cell.length_b   1.000
_cell.length_c   1.000
_cell.angle_alpha   90.00
_cell.angle_beta   90.00
_cell.angle_gamma   90.00
#
_symmetry.space_group_name_H-M   'P 1'
#
loop_
_entity.id
_entity.type
_entity.pdbx_description
1 polymer ?
#
loop_
_entity_poly.entity_id
_entity_poly.type
_entity_poly.pdbx_seq_one_letter_code
_entity_poly.pdbx_strand_id
1 'polypeptide(L)'
;MIRGLLDPKIDFIFKNIFGAEKNKRILISFLNSVLKNPHPITAVEIKNTDVEKAFIEDKFSRLDIKAETSNNEIINIEIQMKNELNDKCDEKDLLVAWTEFLKDPESERVRNLEMSIEEIREAKDELIKISADKKQRELYEMRAKILKDKVSALNEAERKGIQKGIEEGRKEGIKEAIENSRLKDIETVLKLLDKKFGNISIEMNNKIQNLNSEKLKLIIENILDIDTLEQLKQYL
;
A
#
# COMPACT_ATOMS: atom_id res chain seq x y z
N MET A 1 8.86 23.29 10.13
CA MET A 1 7.86 24.14 9.44
C MET A 1 8.13 24.01 7.96
N ILE A 2 7.20 23.43 7.21
CA ILE A 2 7.34 23.32 5.75
C ILE A 2 7.33 24.75 5.21
N ARG A 3 8.45 25.20 4.63
CA ARG A 3 8.55 26.48 3.94
C ARG A 3 8.19 26.22 2.48
N GLY A 4 7.04 26.73 2.04
CA GLY A 4 6.53 26.53 0.68
C GLY A 4 5.01 26.65 0.61
N LEU A 5 4.47 26.62 -0.60
CA LEU A 5 3.03 26.57 -0.84
C LEU A 5 2.45 25.21 -0.40
N LEU A 6 1.17 25.19 -0.06
CA LEU A 6 0.43 23.95 0.17
C LEU A 6 0.27 23.20 -1.16
N ASP A 7 0.19 21.87 -1.10
CA ASP A 7 -0.05 21.08 -2.32
C ASP A 7 -1.49 21.33 -2.83
N PRO A 8 -1.68 21.88 -4.05
CA PRO A 8 -3.00 22.19 -4.59
C PRO A 8 -3.82 20.95 -4.91
N LYS A 9 -3.23 19.75 -4.89
CA LYS A 9 -3.95 18.47 -5.07
C LYS A 9 -4.66 17.98 -3.82
N ILE A 10 -4.45 18.64 -2.68
CA ILE A 10 -5.21 18.33 -1.47
C ILE A 10 -6.64 18.89 -1.62
N ASP A 11 -7.62 17.99 -1.47
CA ASP A 11 -9.07 18.24 -1.54
C ASP A 11 -9.53 19.65 -1.10
N PHE A 12 -9.24 20.06 0.14
CA PHE A 12 -9.72 21.34 0.68
C PHE A 12 -9.00 22.56 0.10
N ILE A 13 -7.76 22.39 -0.36
CA ILE A 13 -7.00 23.41 -1.08
C ILE A 13 -7.56 23.55 -2.50
N PHE A 14 -7.73 22.42 -3.19
CA PHE A 14 -8.33 22.36 -4.51
C PHE A 14 -9.72 23.01 -4.51
N LYS A 15 -10.56 22.68 -3.54
CA LYS A 15 -11.89 23.27 -3.36
C LYS A 15 -11.84 24.78 -3.08
N ASN A 16 -10.83 25.27 -2.37
CA ASN A 16 -10.67 26.72 -2.17
C ASN A 16 -10.31 27.45 -3.47
N ILE A 17 -9.41 26.87 -4.27
CA ILE A 17 -8.96 27.47 -5.52
C ILE A 17 -10.06 27.42 -6.58
N PHE A 18 -10.60 26.23 -6.85
CA PHE A 18 -11.50 25.99 -7.98
C PHE A 18 -12.98 26.01 -7.58
N GLY A 19 -13.31 25.82 -6.29
CA GLY A 19 -14.68 25.62 -5.81
C GLY A 19 -15.31 26.83 -5.12
N ALA A 20 -14.65 27.99 -5.13
CA ALA A 20 -15.18 29.23 -4.55
C ALA A 20 -16.00 30.03 -5.57
N GLU A 21 -17.13 30.60 -5.14
CA GLU A 21 -18.02 31.40 -6.00
C GLU A 21 -17.30 32.58 -6.68
N LYS A 22 -16.35 33.21 -5.99
CA LYS A 22 -15.50 34.28 -6.56
C LYS A 22 -14.52 33.79 -7.63
N ASN A 23 -14.21 32.49 -7.66
CA ASN A 23 -13.17 31.88 -8.48
C ASN A 23 -13.74 31.09 -9.68
N LYS A 24 -15.01 31.34 -10.08
CA LYS A 24 -15.65 30.64 -11.20
C LYS A 24 -14.85 30.68 -12.50
N ARG A 25 -14.12 31.79 -12.76
CA ARG A 25 -13.27 31.93 -13.95
C ARG A 25 -12.14 30.90 -13.98
N ILE A 26 -11.48 30.68 -12.85
CA ILE A 26 -10.45 29.64 -12.67
C ILE A 26 -11.03 28.27 -13.01
N LEU A 27 -12.20 27.94 -12.46
CA LEU A 27 -12.87 26.66 -12.71
C LEU A 27 -13.25 26.47 -14.18
N ILE A 28 -13.83 27.50 -14.81
CA ILE A 28 -14.21 27.47 -16.22
C ILE A 28 -12.99 27.26 -17.11
N SER A 29 -11.90 28.00 -16.86
CA SER A 29 -10.64 27.90 -17.59
C SER A 29 -10.06 26.48 -17.49
N PHE A 30 -10.03 25.91 -16.28
CA PHE A 30 -9.61 24.54 -16.05
C PHE A 30 -10.48 23.53 -16.80
N LEU A 31 -11.81 23.60 -16.64
CA LEU A 31 -12.73 22.66 -17.27
C LEU A 31 -12.66 22.70 -18.80
N ASN A 32 -12.60 23.88 -19.39
CA ASN A 32 -12.47 24.02 -20.85
C ASN A 32 -11.16 23.41 -21.36
N SER A 33 -10.08 23.51 -20.57
CA SER A 33 -8.79 22.90 -20.92
C SER A 33 -8.80 21.37 -20.87
N VAL A 34 -9.56 20.80 -19.93
CA VAL A 34 -9.65 19.35 -19.68
C VAL A 34 -10.64 18.69 -20.64
N LEU A 35 -11.85 19.25 -20.76
CA LEU A 35 -12.96 18.63 -21.49
C LEU A 35 -12.87 18.84 -23.00
N LYS A 36 -12.14 19.89 -23.46
CA LYS A 36 -11.98 20.25 -24.88
C LYS A 36 -13.29 20.18 -25.68
N ASN A 37 -14.40 20.65 -25.08
CA ASN A 37 -15.73 20.58 -25.64
C ASN A 37 -15.85 21.50 -26.88
N PRO A 38 -16.49 21.08 -27.99
CA PRO A 38 -16.82 21.95 -29.13
C PRO A 38 -17.49 23.28 -28.76
N HIS A 39 -18.27 23.29 -27.68
CA HIS A 39 -18.86 24.49 -27.11
C HIS A 39 -18.23 24.79 -25.73
N PRO A 40 -17.39 25.84 -25.64
CA PRO A 40 -16.78 26.22 -24.37
C PRO A 40 -17.81 26.58 -23.31
N ILE A 41 -17.54 26.15 -22.09
CA ILE A 41 -18.29 26.55 -20.90
C ILE A 41 -18.03 28.04 -20.67
N THR A 42 -19.09 28.83 -20.56
CA THR A 42 -19.02 30.29 -20.34
C THR A 42 -19.44 30.69 -18.93
N ALA A 43 -20.25 29.86 -18.28
CA ALA A 43 -20.72 30.08 -16.93
C ALA A 43 -20.93 28.75 -16.21
N VAL A 44 -20.67 28.77 -14.91
CA VAL A 44 -20.95 27.66 -14.00
C VAL A 44 -21.60 28.18 -12.71
N GLU A 45 -22.53 27.41 -12.18
CA GLU A 45 -23.05 27.57 -10.84
C GLU A 45 -22.44 26.47 -9.95
N ILE A 46 -21.78 26.85 -8.86
CA ILE A 46 -21.15 25.87 -7.98
C ILE A 46 -22.23 25.33 -7.04
N LYS A 47 -22.58 24.06 -7.23
CA LYS A 47 -23.61 23.34 -6.47
C LYS A 47 -23.03 22.57 -5.28
N ASN A 48 -21.84 22.93 -4.82
CA ASN A 48 -21.12 22.23 -3.75
C ASN A 48 -22.05 21.96 -2.56
N THR A 49 -22.44 20.70 -2.40
CA THR A 49 -23.21 20.23 -1.26
C THR A 49 -22.28 20.08 -0.06
N ASP A 50 -22.58 20.88 0.97
CA ASP A 50 -22.09 20.86 2.35
C ASP A 50 -20.85 21.70 2.71
N VAL A 51 -21.19 22.83 3.36
CA VAL A 51 -20.83 23.25 4.73
C VAL A 51 -19.57 22.59 5.29
N GLU A 52 -18.66 23.45 5.77
CA GLU A 52 -17.56 23.13 6.68
C GLU A 52 -18.02 22.27 7.88
N LYS A 53 -18.18 20.96 7.69
CA LYS A 53 -18.16 20.02 8.80
C LYS A 53 -16.72 19.65 9.03
N ALA A 54 -16.12 20.40 9.96
CA ALA A 54 -14.92 20.05 10.68
C ALA A 54 -15.11 18.68 11.37
N PHE A 55 -15.00 17.61 10.60
CA PHE A 55 -14.87 16.25 11.12
C PHE A 55 -13.69 15.63 10.40
N ILE A 56 -12.61 15.48 11.15
CA ILE A 56 -11.29 15.01 10.75
C ILE A 56 -11.32 13.52 10.33
N GLU A 57 -12.46 12.83 10.49
CA GLU A 57 -12.49 11.37 10.45
C GLU A 57 -13.33 10.73 9.35
N ASP A 58 -14.20 11.45 8.64
CA ASP A 58 -15.18 10.78 7.79
C ASP A 58 -14.88 10.91 6.28
N LYS A 59 -14.29 9.82 5.76
CA LYS A 59 -14.15 9.39 4.36
C LYS A 59 -13.50 10.37 3.37
N PHE A 60 -12.34 9.93 2.87
CA PHE A 60 -11.60 10.38 1.68
C PHE A 60 -12.38 10.19 0.36
N SER A 61 -13.68 10.44 0.35
CA SER A 61 -14.56 10.31 -0.82
C SER A 61 -15.67 11.34 -0.72
N ARG A 62 -15.31 12.62 -0.72
CA ARG A 62 -16.25 13.71 -1.02
C ARG A 62 -15.81 14.28 -2.36
N LEU A 63 -16.78 14.46 -3.26
CA LEU A 63 -16.58 15.25 -4.48
C LEU A 63 -15.88 16.55 -4.11
N ASP A 64 -14.79 16.89 -4.79
CA ASP A 64 -14.08 18.14 -4.51
C ASP A 64 -14.96 19.32 -4.94
N ILE A 65 -15.56 19.22 -6.13
CA ILE A 65 -16.43 20.25 -6.70
C ILE A 65 -17.58 19.63 -7.49
N LYS A 66 -18.79 20.18 -7.32
CA LYS A 66 -19.94 19.97 -8.20
C LYS A 66 -20.36 21.29 -8.81
N ALA A 67 -20.46 21.35 -10.13
CA ALA A 67 -20.85 22.53 -10.87
C ALA A 67 -21.94 22.21 -11.89
N GLU A 68 -22.85 23.15 -12.12
CA GLU A 68 -23.84 23.09 -13.19
C GLU A 68 -23.49 24.15 -14.23
N THR A 69 -23.41 23.75 -15.51
CA THR A 69 -23.16 24.69 -16.62
C THR A 69 -24.43 25.42 -17.01
N SER A 70 -24.29 26.51 -17.78
CA SER A 70 -25.43 27.23 -18.39
C SER A 70 -26.32 26.37 -19.29
N ASN A 71 -25.85 25.19 -19.71
CA ASN A 71 -26.60 24.26 -20.54
C ASN A 71 -27.31 23.18 -19.69
N ASN A 72 -27.37 23.35 -18.37
CA ASN A 72 -27.87 22.40 -17.38
C ASN A 72 -27.08 21.07 -17.32
N GLU A 73 -25.82 21.08 -17.76
CA GLU A 73 -24.94 19.92 -17.60
C GLU A 73 -24.33 19.93 -16.20
N ILE A 74 -24.39 18.79 -15.51
CA ILE A 74 -23.79 18.64 -14.18
C ILE A 74 -22.39 18.04 -14.32
N ILE A 75 -21.40 18.80 -13.88
CA ILE A 75 -19.99 18.39 -13.84
C ILE A 75 -19.60 18.09 -12.40
N ASN A 76 -19.15 16.86 -12.17
CA ASN A 76 -18.58 16.41 -10.90
C ASN A 76 -17.06 16.29 -11.06
N ILE A 77 -16.31 16.89 -10.15
CA ILE A 77 -14.85 16.96 -10.20
C ILE A 77 -14.29 16.30 -8.96
N GLU A 78 -13.37 15.37 -9.19
CA GLU A 78 -12.64 14.63 -8.16
C GLU A 78 -11.14 14.67 -8.48
N ILE A 79 -10.33 15.05 -7.49
CA ILE A 79 -8.88 15.03 -7.55
C ILE A 79 -8.35 13.74 -6.95
N GLN A 80 -7.51 13.04 -7.71
CA GLN A 80 -6.86 11.81 -7.25
C GLN A 80 -5.37 12.04 -7.05
N MET A 81 -4.85 11.67 -5.88
CA MET A 81 -3.42 11.69 -5.57
C MET A 81 -2.68 10.49 -6.16
N LYS A 82 -2.96 10.10 -7.41
CA LYS A 82 -2.21 9.02 -8.09
C LYS A 82 -1.12 9.62 -8.98
N ASN A 83 0.12 9.22 -8.75
CA ASN A 83 1.33 9.72 -9.42
C ASN A 83 1.58 9.05 -10.78
N GLU A 84 0.54 8.83 -11.59
CA GLU A 84 0.72 8.18 -12.89
C GLU A 84 0.05 9.00 -13.99
N LEU A 85 0.84 9.87 -14.61
CA LEU A 85 0.54 10.41 -15.94
C LEU A 85 1.67 9.93 -16.86
N ASN A 86 1.31 9.19 -17.90
CA ASN A 86 2.23 8.85 -18.97
C ASN A 86 2.61 10.14 -19.72
N ASP A 87 3.93 10.37 -19.87
CA ASP A 87 4.53 11.53 -20.55
C ASP A 87 4.28 11.52 -22.06
N LYS A 88 3.02 11.72 -22.47
CA LYS A 88 2.68 12.13 -23.83
C LYS A 88 1.56 13.15 -23.78
N CYS A 89 1.94 14.42 -23.86
CA CYS A 89 1.02 15.49 -24.19
C CYS A 89 1.62 16.25 -25.36
N ASP A 90 0.90 16.29 -26.49
CA ASP A 90 1.29 17.11 -27.63
C ASP A 90 1.32 18.59 -27.21
N GLU A 91 2.41 19.27 -27.56
CA GLU A 91 2.69 20.63 -27.12
C GLU A 91 1.62 21.63 -27.58
N LYS A 92 1.29 22.54 -26.66
CA LYS A 92 0.38 23.69 -26.72
C LYS A 92 -1.06 23.37 -26.33
N ASP A 93 -1.38 23.56 -25.05
CA ASP A 93 -2.73 23.89 -24.61
C ASP A 93 -2.72 24.33 -23.14
N LEU A 94 -3.70 25.15 -22.76
CA LEU A 94 -4.00 25.59 -21.40
C LEU A 94 -4.01 24.45 -20.36
N LEU A 95 -4.27 23.21 -20.83
CA LEU A 95 -4.20 21.99 -20.01
C LEU A 95 -2.79 21.73 -19.47
N VAL A 96 -1.75 21.96 -20.27
CA VAL A 96 -0.36 21.84 -19.81
C VAL A 96 -0.10 22.87 -18.71
N ALA A 97 -0.62 24.10 -18.85
CA ALA A 97 -0.44 25.12 -17.81
C ALA A 97 -1.06 24.69 -16.47
N TRP A 98 -2.30 24.18 -16.50
CA TRP A 98 -2.95 23.63 -15.32
C TRP A 98 -2.25 22.40 -14.75
N THR A 99 -1.70 21.53 -15.61
CA THR A 99 -0.94 20.35 -15.19
C THR A 99 0.36 20.75 -14.49
N GLU A 100 1.11 21.71 -15.04
CA GLU A 100 2.31 22.24 -14.40
C GLU A 100 1.98 22.90 -13.06
N PHE A 101 0.88 23.68 -12.98
CA PHE A 101 0.43 24.30 -11.73
C PHE A 101 0.07 23.27 -10.65
N LEU A 102 -0.68 22.23 -10.99
CA LEU A 102 -1.06 21.18 -10.04
C LEU A 102 0.12 20.28 -9.63
N LYS A 103 1.13 20.15 -10.49
CA LYS A 103 2.34 19.37 -10.24
C LYS A 103 3.31 20.09 -9.32
N ASP A 104 3.66 21.34 -9.67
CA ASP A 104 4.57 22.18 -8.92
C ASP A 104 4.26 23.67 -9.17
N PRO A 105 3.43 24.31 -8.31
CA PRO A 105 3.05 25.71 -8.47
C PRO A 105 4.20 26.69 -8.22
N GLU A 106 5.31 26.22 -7.64
CA GLU A 106 6.52 27.00 -7.40
C GLU A 106 7.58 26.80 -8.51
N SER A 107 7.28 26.01 -9.54
CA SER A 107 8.19 25.76 -10.66
C SER A 107 8.46 27.02 -11.50
N GLU A 108 9.61 27.05 -12.18
CA GLU A 108 9.93 28.13 -13.13
C GLU A 108 8.93 28.21 -14.29
N ARG A 109 8.43 27.05 -14.73
CA ARG A 109 7.41 26.98 -15.78
C ARG A 109 6.14 27.70 -15.35
N VAL A 110 5.65 27.47 -14.14
CA VAL A 110 4.46 28.15 -13.61
C VAL A 110 4.71 29.65 -13.44
N ARG A 111 5.89 30.06 -12.95
CA ARG A 111 6.27 31.50 -12.89
C ARG A 111 6.20 32.20 -14.25
N ASN A 112 6.56 31.51 -15.32
CA ASN A 112 6.42 32.07 -16.68
C ASN A 112 4.98 32.06 -17.17
N LEU A 113 4.21 31.01 -16.85
CA LEU A 113 2.82 30.88 -17.25
C LEU A 113 1.92 31.92 -16.59
N GLU A 114 2.09 32.24 -15.31
CA GLU A 114 1.26 33.25 -14.61
C GLU A 114 1.42 34.67 -15.15
N MET A 115 2.56 34.97 -15.80
CA MET A 115 2.74 36.25 -16.50
C MET A 115 1.81 36.36 -17.73
N SER A 116 1.48 35.24 -18.36
CA SER A 116 0.74 35.20 -19.63
C SER A 116 -0.71 34.72 -19.49
N ILE A 117 -1.00 33.91 -18.47
CA ILE A 117 -2.31 33.29 -18.23
C ILE A 117 -2.85 33.83 -16.91
N GLU A 118 -3.90 34.65 -17.00
CA GLU A 118 -4.50 35.34 -15.86
C GLU A 118 -5.07 34.33 -14.85
N GLU A 119 -5.74 33.28 -15.30
CA GLU A 119 -6.37 32.31 -14.40
C GLU A 119 -5.35 31.50 -13.60
N ILE A 120 -4.17 31.21 -14.17
CA ILE A 120 -3.08 30.55 -13.45
C ILE A 120 -2.53 31.48 -12.35
N ARG A 121 -2.42 32.78 -12.64
CA ARG A 121 -2.00 33.79 -11.66
C ARG A 121 -3.00 33.90 -10.51
N GLU A 122 -4.29 34.02 -10.83
CA GLU A 122 -5.35 34.09 -9.82
C GLU A 122 -5.38 32.83 -8.95
N ALA A 123 -5.24 31.64 -9.55
CA ALA A 123 -5.16 30.39 -8.81
C ALA A 123 -3.96 30.33 -7.87
N LYS A 124 -2.80 30.82 -8.31
CA LYS A 124 -1.61 30.90 -7.47
C LYS A 124 -1.75 31.93 -6.34
N ASP A 125 -2.37 33.08 -6.60
CA ASP A 125 -2.64 34.09 -5.56
C ASP A 125 -3.55 33.53 -4.46
N GLU A 126 -4.57 32.77 -4.84
CA GLU A 126 -5.42 32.05 -3.89
C GLU A 126 -4.64 30.98 -3.12
N LEU A 127 -3.75 30.25 -3.80
CA LEU A 127 -2.86 29.29 -3.15
C LEU A 127 -1.90 29.96 -2.15
N ILE A 128 -1.36 31.13 -2.47
CA ILE A 128 -0.50 31.90 -1.56
C ILE A 128 -1.30 32.32 -0.31
N LYS A 129 -2.51 32.85 -0.49
CA LYS A 129 -3.39 33.26 0.62
C LYS A 129 -3.70 32.09 1.56
N ILE A 130 -4.12 30.94 1.02
CA ILE A 130 -4.44 29.77 1.85
C ILE A 130 -3.19 29.17 2.51
N SER A 131 -2.04 29.23 1.83
CA SER A 131 -0.76 28.77 2.39
C SER A 131 -0.24 29.66 3.51
N ALA A 132 -0.65 30.94 3.53
CA ALA A 132 -0.35 31.88 4.60
C ALA A 132 -1.35 31.78 5.77
N ASP A 133 -2.52 31.16 5.58
CA ASP A 133 -3.48 30.96 6.66
C ASP A 133 -2.99 29.89 7.65
N LYS A 134 -2.89 30.29 8.92
CA LYS A 134 -2.37 29.44 9.99
C LYS A 134 -3.25 28.21 10.24
N LYS A 135 -4.58 28.35 10.22
CA LYS A 135 -5.49 27.24 10.50
C LYS A 135 -5.43 26.20 9.38
N GLN A 136 -5.40 26.65 8.13
CA GLN A 136 -5.30 25.78 6.96
C GLN A 136 -3.94 25.05 6.93
N ARG A 137 -2.85 25.75 7.28
CA ARG A 137 -1.53 25.13 7.44
C ARG A 137 -1.52 24.06 8.54
N GLU A 138 -2.09 24.34 9.70
CA GLU A 138 -2.19 23.38 10.81
C GLU A 138 -3.01 22.15 10.41
N LEU A 139 -4.15 22.35 9.73
CA LEU A 139 -4.98 21.26 9.20
C LEU A 139 -4.20 20.38 8.21
N TYR A 140 -3.44 21.00 7.30
CA TYR A 140 -2.58 20.29 6.35
C TYR A 140 -1.52 19.44 7.06
N GLU A 141 -0.78 20.04 8.00
CA GLU A 141 0.28 19.35 8.75
C GLU A 141 -0.29 18.20 9.60
N MET A 142 -1.45 18.39 10.22
CA MET A 142 -2.14 17.35 10.97
C MET A 142 -2.53 16.17 10.07
N ARG A 143 -3.08 16.43 8.88
CA ARG A 143 -3.42 15.36 7.92
C ARG A 143 -2.19 14.60 7.44
N ALA A 144 -1.10 15.31 7.14
CA ALA A 144 0.17 14.70 6.77
C ALA A 144 0.72 13.80 7.88
N LYS A 145 0.60 14.23 9.15
CA LYS A 145 0.98 13.43 10.32
C LYS A 145 0.12 12.17 10.45
N ILE A 146 -1.20 12.28 10.36
CA ILE A 146 -2.13 11.13 10.43
C ILE A 146 -1.79 10.09 9.37
N LEU A 147 -1.51 10.53 8.15
CA LEU A 147 -1.13 9.63 7.05
C LEU A 147 0.20 8.92 7.36
N LYS A 148 1.20 9.66 7.84
CA LYS A 148 2.51 9.10 8.22
C LYS A 148 2.40 8.09 9.36
N ASP A 149 1.58 8.37 10.37
CA ASP A 149 1.35 7.48 11.49
C ASP A 149 0.65 6.18 11.03
N LYS A 150 -0.34 6.28 10.13
CA LYS A 150 -0.98 5.10 9.50
C LYS A 150 0.00 4.26 8.69
N VAL A 151 0.84 4.89 7.86
CA VAL A 151 1.88 4.18 7.09
C VAL A 151 2.87 3.49 8.02
N SER A 152 3.27 4.15 9.10
CA SER A 152 4.19 3.57 10.08
C SER A 152 3.57 2.34 10.77
N ALA A 153 2.30 2.43 11.16
CA ALA A 153 1.57 1.30 11.76
C ALA A 153 1.45 0.11 10.81
N LEU A 154 1.15 0.36 9.52
CA LEU A 154 1.08 -0.68 8.49
C LEU A 154 2.42 -1.36 8.26
N ASN A 155 3.50 -0.58 8.09
CA ASN A 155 4.85 -1.11 7.92
C ASN A 155 5.30 -1.94 9.13
N GLU A 156 4.93 -1.53 10.35
CA GLU A 156 5.23 -2.30 11.54
C GLU A 156 4.47 -3.62 11.58
N ALA A 157 3.18 -3.62 11.23
CA ALA A 157 2.36 -4.82 11.15
C ALA A 157 2.89 -5.81 10.09
N GLU A 158 3.25 -5.31 8.90
CA GLU A 158 3.86 -6.09 7.83
C GLU A 158 5.18 -6.72 8.28
N ARG A 159 6.09 -5.92 8.86
CA ARG A 159 7.37 -6.41 9.39
C ARG A 159 7.18 -7.50 10.44
N LYS A 160 6.24 -7.32 11.38
CA LYS A 160 5.91 -8.33 12.40
C LYS A 160 5.33 -9.59 11.77
N GLY A 161 4.48 -9.46 10.76
CA GLY A 161 3.90 -10.58 10.01
C GLY A 161 4.97 -11.40 9.30
N ILE A 162 5.86 -10.75 8.56
CA ILE A 162 7.00 -11.40 7.87
C ILE A 162 7.89 -12.11 8.89
N GLN A 163 8.25 -11.44 9.98
CA GLN A 163 9.11 -12.02 11.01
C GLN A 163 8.49 -13.28 11.63
N LYS A 164 7.20 -13.26 11.94
CA LYS A 164 6.47 -14.44 12.44
C LYS A 164 6.43 -15.56 11.42
N GLY A 165 6.12 -15.25 10.15
CA GLY A 165 6.08 -16.24 9.08
C GLY A 165 7.44 -16.92 8.84
N ILE A 166 8.54 -16.17 8.89
CA ILE A 166 9.89 -16.73 8.80
C ILE A 166 10.18 -17.62 10.01
N GLU A 167 9.82 -17.19 11.22
CA GLU A 167 10.05 -17.97 12.44
C GLU A 167 9.25 -19.28 12.46
N GLU A 168 7.97 -19.22 12.08
CA GLU A 168 7.08 -20.37 11.94
C GLU A 168 7.58 -21.34 10.86
N GLY A 169 7.89 -20.83 9.67
CA GLY A 169 8.45 -21.65 8.57
C GLY A 169 9.77 -22.31 8.94
N ARG A 170 10.65 -21.63 9.70
CA ARG A 170 11.89 -22.24 10.21
C ARG A 170 11.61 -23.35 11.20
N LYS A 171 10.65 -23.16 12.12
CA LYS A 171 10.27 -24.19 13.11
C LYS A 171 9.67 -25.42 12.41
N GLU A 172 8.80 -25.21 11.43
CA GLU A 172 8.21 -26.30 10.63
C GLU A 172 9.27 -27.04 9.83
N GLY A 173 10.15 -26.33 9.12
CA GLY A 173 11.24 -26.95 8.36
C GLY A 173 12.20 -27.76 9.23
N ILE A 174 12.49 -27.31 10.46
CA ILE A 174 13.30 -28.10 11.41
C ILE A 174 12.56 -29.37 11.84
N LYS A 175 11.27 -29.27 12.17
CA LYS A 175 10.46 -30.44 12.56
C LYS A 175 10.40 -31.46 11.42
N GLU A 176 10.15 -31.00 10.20
CA GLU A 176 10.10 -31.85 9.01
C GLU A 176 11.46 -32.51 8.75
N ALA A 177 12.57 -31.77 8.88
CA ALA A 177 13.91 -32.32 8.73
C ALA A 177 14.22 -33.40 9.79
N ILE A 178 13.85 -33.17 11.05
CA ILE A 178 14.02 -34.16 12.14
C ILE A 178 13.20 -35.42 11.85
N GLU A 179 11.93 -35.26 11.45
CA GLU A 179 11.05 -36.39 11.16
C GLU A 179 11.54 -37.19 9.94
N ASN A 180 11.95 -36.52 8.86
CA ASN A 180 12.55 -37.17 7.70
C ASN A 180 13.85 -37.91 8.04
N SER A 181 14.66 -37.38 8.95
CA SER A 181 15.84 -38.09 9.47
C SER A 181 15.44 -39.34 10.24
N ARG A 182 14.44 -39.24 11.13
CA ARG A 182 13.92 -40.37 11.91
C ARG A 182 13.37 -41.48 11.02
N LEU A 183 12.64 -41.13 9.96
CA LEU A 183 12.11 -42.09 8.99
C LEU A 183 13.23 -42.83 8.24
N LYS A 184 14.32 -42.14 7.87
CA LYS A 184 15.50 -42.78 7.27
C LYS A 184 16.22 -43.72 8.24
N ASP A 185 16.31 -43.35 9.51
CA ASP A 185 16.88 -44.20 10.55
C ASP A 185 16.03 -45.47 10.74
N ILE A 186 14.69 -45.36 10.75
CA ILE A 186 13.76 -46.50 10.77
C ILE A 186 14.02 -47.42 9.57
N GLU A 187 14.06 -46.86 8.36
CA GLU A 187 14.31 -47.65 7.14
C GLU A 187 15.64 -48.41 7.21
N THR A 188 16.66 -47.77 7.77
CA THR A 188 17.99 -48.36 7.96
C THR A 188 17.95 -49.51 8.97
N VAL A 189 17.33 -49.28 10.14
CA VAL A 189 17.16 -50.32 11.17
C VAL A 189 16.42 -51.53 10.60
N LEU A 190 15.29 -51.32 9.92
CA LEU A 190 14.50 -52.42 9.35
C LEU A 190 15.30 -53.21 8.30
N LYS A 191 16.05 -52.55 7.42
CA LYS A 191 16.93 -53.22 6.45
C LYS A 191 18.04 -54.04 7.12
N LEU A 192 18.63 -53.53 8.19
CA LEU A 192 19.70 -54.25 8.91
C LEU A 192 19.15 -55.47 9.64
N LEU A 193 18.00 -55.33 10.29
CA LEU A 193 17.34 -56.44 10.98
C LEU A 193 16.88 -57.52 10.01
N ASP A 194 16.33 -57.14 8.86
CA ASP A 194 15.95 -58.09 7.80
C ASP A 194 17.15 -58.89 7.28
N LYS A 195 18.31 -58.23 7.09
CA LYS A 195 19.55 -58.91 6.72
C LYS A 195 20.10 -59.84 7.80
N LYS A 196 19.96 -59.48 9.08
CA LYS A 196 20.56 -60.24 10.19
C LYS A 196 19.68 -61.40 10.66
N PHE A 197 18.38 -61.19 10.76
CA PHE A 197 17.42 -62.12 11.36
C PHE A 197 16.39 -62.65 10.35
N GLY A 198 16.35 -62.11 9.13
CA GLY A 198 15.25 -62.34 8.21
C GLY A 198 13.98 -61.62 8.66
N ASN A 199 12.84 -62.26 8.46
CA ASN A 199 11.55 -61.62 8.64
C ASN A 199 11.25 -61.34 10.13
N ILE A 200 11.14 -60.07 10.49
CA ILE A 200 10.80 -59.60 11.83
C ILE A 200 9.27 -59.62 12.03
N SER A 201 8.80 -59.85 13.26
CA SER A 201 7.37 -59.84 13.53
C SER A 201 6.75 -58.45 13.32
N ILE A 202 5.47 -58.43 12.94
CA ILE A 202 4.69 -57.20 12.78
C ILE A 202 4.71 -56.37 14.07
N GLU A 203 4.66 -57.02 15.24
CA GLU A 203 4.71 -56.35 16.54
C GLU A 203 6.03 -55.61 16.77
N MET A 204 7.16 -56.22 16.39
CA MET A 204 8.48 -55.57 16.49
C MET A 204 8.62 -54.40 15.51
N ASN A 205 8.13 -54.55 14.28
CA ASN A 205 8.14 -53.47 13.30
C ASN A 205 7.36 -52.24 13.81
N ASN A 206 6.16 -52.46 14.36
CA ASN A 206 5.36 -51.38 14.95
C ASN A 206 6.08 -50.69 16.13
N LYS A 207 6.81 -51.44 16.97
CA LYS A 207 7.61 -50.85 18.05
C LYS A 207 8.72 -49.96 17.48
N ILE A 208 9.45 -50.44 16.47
CA ILE A 208 10.54 -49.69 15.80
C ILE A 208 10.03 -48.39 15.16
N GLN A 209 8.88 -48.43 14.47
CA GLN A 209 8.30 -47.24 13.83
C GLN A 209 7.93 -46.13 14.81
N ASN A 210 7.66 -46.48 16.07
CA ASN A 210 7.31 -45.54 17.13
C ASN A 210 8.51 -45.08 17.98
N LEU A 211 9.73 -45.55 17.67
CA LEU A 211 10.93 -45.12 18.38
C LEU A 211 11.32 -43.68 18.02
N ASN A 212 11.95 -43.02 18.99
CA ASN A 212 12.62 -41.75 18.78
C ASN A 212 13.98 -41.96 18.09
N SER A 213 14.55 -40.89 17.54
CA SER A 213 15.82 -40.93 16.81
C SER A 213 16.99 -41.44 17.65
N GLU A 214 16.99 -41.22 18.97
CA GLU A 214 18.06 -41.68 19.86
C GLU A 214 18.08 -43.21 19.97
N LYS A 215 16.93 -43.82 20.23
CA LYS A 215 16.80 -45.29 20.30
C LYS A 215 17.11 -45.94 18.96
N LEU A 216 16.67 -45.35 17.86
CA LEU A 216 16.98 -45.85 16.51
C LEU A 216 18.49 -45.85 16.23
N LYS A 217 19.18 -44.77 16.57
CA LYS A 217 20.65 -44.70 16.46
C LYS A 217 21.35 -45.72 17.34
N LEU A 218 20.88 -45.91 18.58
CA LEU A 218 21.44 -46.91 19.48
C LEU A 218 21.33 -48.33 18.90
N ILE A 219 20.20 -48.66 18.25
CA ILE A 219 20.05 -49.94 17.53
C ILE A 219 21.03 -50.03 16.36
N ILE A 220 21.20 -48.96 15.57
CA ILE A 220 22.14 -48.94 14.43
C ILE A 220 23.58 -49.17 14.91
N GLU A 221 24.00 -48.49 15.98
CA GLU A 221 25.37 -48.57 16.52
C GLU A 221 25.70 -49.95 17.10
N ASN A 222 24.74 -50.59 17.79
CA ASN A 222 24.94 -51.88 18.45
C ASN A 222 24.46 -53.07 17.59
N ILE A 223 24.11 -52.86 16.32
CA ILE A 223 23.47 -53.89 15.49
C ILE A 223 24.32 -55.16 15.32
N LEU A 224 25.64 -55.02 15.35
CA LEU A 224 26.58 -56.14 15.24
C LEU A 224 26.61 -56.97 16.52
N ASP A 225 26.39 -56.34 17.69
CA ASP A 225 26.43 -56.98 19.01
C ASP A 225 25.08 -57.62 19.41
N ILE A 226 23.99 -57.30 18.72
CA ILE A 226 22.66 -57.90 18.96
C ILE A 226 22.55 -59.23 18.22
N ASP A 227 22.79 -60.37 18.88
CA ASP A 227 22.80 -61.71 18.25
C ASP A 227 21.42 -62.39 18.22
N THR A 228 20.45 -61.89 18.99
CA THR A 228 19.11 -62.48 19.09
C THR A 228 18.01 -61.41 19.12
N LEU A 229 16.80 -61.79 18.68
CA LEU A 229 15.62 -60.92 18.76
C LEU A 229 15.22 -60.57 20.21
N GLU A 230 15.64 -61.37 21.21
CA GLU A 230 15.39 -61.07 22.62
C GLU A 230 16.27 -59.91 23.12
N GLN A 231 17.54 -59.87 22.69
CA GLN A 231 18.43 -58.74 22.99
C GLN A 231 17.94 -57.45 22.35
N LEU A 232 17.36 -57.51 21.14
CA LEU A 232 16.77 -56.34 20.47
C LEU A 232 15.67 -55.68 21.31
N LYS A 233 14.88 -56.45 22.08
CA LYS A 233 13.80 -55.92 22.92
C LYS A 233 14.30 -54.95 24.00
N GLN A 234 15.57 -55.01 24.39
CA GLN A 234 16.16 -54.08 25.36
C GLN A 234 16.27 -52.64 24.82
N TYR A 235 16.18 -52.48 23.49
CA TYR A 235 16.30 -51.19 22.79
C TYR A 235 14.94 -50.61 22.35
N LEU A 236 13.86 -51.40 22.44
CA LEU A 236 12.49 -51.00 22.07
C LEU A 236 11.81 -50.28 23.24
#